data_AF-A0A2E8CNW5-F1
#
_entry.id   AF-A0A2E8CNW5-F1
#
_cell.length_a   1.000
_cell.length_b   1.000
_cell.length_c   1.000
_cell.angle_alpha   90.00
_cell.angle_beta   90.00
_cell.angle_gamma   90.00
#
_symmetry.space_group_name_H-M   'P 1'
#
loop_
_entity.id
_entity.type
_entity.pdbx_description
1 polymer ?
#
loop_
_entity_poly.entity_id
_entity_poly.type
_entity_poly.pdbx_seq_one_letter_code
_entity_poly.pdbx_strand_id
1 'polypeptide(L)'
;MIIGCGVGHIWAQETPSLEVETPSSLSVPLLLDISRRSLKNFLEDGPALEAYRRPDETIDDIEDAFTIGALRGGYTLIWDATACRLVGVVDLKLSEPNDEASPRSIPNQPKSPYLLLAEGYHPLTGSLGAFGKPLYFGFRIVDGIPEFLYNHGALQVEERLWLEGDGYILKHRFTVKDPKNAILLRFPESWKALITDASAGTWNGQTLSVSVEDTAKVVLTYDLLPKSEREEAD
;
A
#
# COMPACT_ATOMS: atom_id res chain seq x y z
N MET A 1 15.98 48.66 64.52
CA MET A 1 17.36 49.19 64.48
C MET A 1 18.31 47.99 64.50
N ILE A 2 19.03 47.81 63.40
CA ILE A 2 20.19 46.93 63.11
C ILE A 2 20.25 45.54 63.75
N ILE A 3 20.03 44.51 62.92
CA ILE A 3 20.79 43.24 62.82
C ILE A 3 20.59 42.81 61.36
N GLY A 4 21.54 42.44 60.50
CA GLY A 4 22.96 42.11 60.59
C GLY A 4 23.22 41.20 59.38
N CYS A 5 24.18 41.55 58.53
CA CYS A 5 24.48 40.86 57.27
C CYS A 5 24.88 39.38 57.49
N GLY A 6 24.32 38.48 56.68
CA GLY A 6 24.78 37.10 56.52
C GLY A 6 25.07 36.81 55.05
N VAL A 7 26.35 36.59 54.75
CA VAL A 7 26.88 36.12 53.46
C VAL A 7 26.66 34.61 53.37
N GLY A 8 26.21 34.08 52.24
CA GLY A 8 26.13 32.64 52.06
C GLY A 8 25.66 32.17 50.69
N HIS A 9 26.64 31.80 49.86
CA HIS A 9 26.59 30.75 48.84
C HIS A 9 25.60 30.83 47.67
N ILE A 10 26.15 31.18 46.52
CA ILE A 10 25.66 30.78 45.20
C ILE A 10 26.00 29.29 45.03
N TRP A 11 24.99 28.43 45.04
CA TRP A 11 25.08 27.09 44.44
C TRP A 11 24.54 27.17 43.02
N ALA A 12 25.37 26.82 42.05
CA ALA A 12 24.95 26.55 40.70
C ALA A 12 24.05 25.30 40.71
N GLN A 13 22.79 25.45 40.31
CA GLN A 13 21.97 24.33 39.88
C GLN A 13 22.13 24.19 38.37
N GLU A 14 22.77 23.09 37.97
CA GLU A 14 22.73 22.58 36.61
C GLU A 14 21.27 22.29 36.23
N THR A 15 20.71 23.11 35.35
CA THR A 15 19.49 22.77 34.63
C THR A 15 19.81 21.68 33.60
N PRO A 16 19.13 20.53 33.62
CA PRO A 16 19.30 19.52 32.59
C PRO A 16 18.84 20.10 31.25
N SER A 17 19.73 20.05 30.27
CA SER A 17 19.45 20.34 28.87
C SER A 17 18.25 19.51 28.43
N LEU A 18 17.11 20.17 28.16
CA LEU A 18 16.07 19.55 27.36
C LEU A 18 16.69 19.30 25.98
N GLU A 19 17.02 18.04 25.71
CA GLU A 19 17.18 17.56 24.34
C GLU A 19 15.83 17.77 23.67
N VAL A 20 15.74 18.88 22.92
CA VAL A 20 14.66 19.09 21.96
C VAL A 20 14.85 18.01 20.92
N GLU A 21 14.04 16.95 21.00
CA GLU A 21 13.84 16.02 19.91
C GLU A 21 13.47 16.85 18.67
N THR A 22 14.46 17.08 17.81
CA THR A 22 14.24 17.64 16.49
C THR A 22 13.27 16.70 15.78
N PRO A 23 12.07 17.15 15.39
CA PRO A 23 11.16 16.32 14.62
C PRO A 23 11.89 15.93 13.33
N SER A 24 12.00 14.62 13.12
CA SER A 24 12.50 14.01 11.89
C SER A 24 11.94 14.74 10.68
N SER A 25 12.83 15.02 9.73
CA SER A 25 12.58 15.71 8.47
C SER A 25 11.16 15.54 7.97
N LEU A 26 10.41 16.65 7.98
CA LEU A 26 9.09 16.78 7.36
C LEU A 26 9.20 16.46 5.86
N SER A 27 8.98 15.20 5.50
CA SER A 27 8.45 14.90 4.18
C SER A 27 7.10 15.60 4.11
N VAL A 28 6.94 16.52 3.15
CA VAL A 28 5.64 17.13 2.91
C VAL A 28 4.64 15.99 2.70
N PRO A 29 3.55 15.89 3.49
CA PRO A 29 2.61 14.81 3.30
C PRO A 29 2.10 14.91 1.86
N LEU A 30 2.33 13.85 1.07
CA LEU A 30 1.79 13.73 -0.27
C LEU A 30 0.28 13.86 -0.16
N LEU A 31 -0.27 14.97 -0.65
CA LEU A 31 -1.72 15.15 -0.68
C LEU A 31 -2.29 14.15 -1.68
N LEU A 32 -3.03 13.18 -1.14
CA LEU A 32 -3.64 12.12 -1.94
C LEU A 32 -4.92 12.62 -2.61
N ASP A 33 -5.07 12.28 -3.88
CA ASP A 33 -6.35 12.36 -4.59
C ASP A 33 -7.02 10.98 -4.56
N ILE A 34 -8.26 10.94 -4.07
CA ILE A 34 -9.01 9.70 -3.87
C ILE A 34 -10.36 9.86 -4.57
N SER A 35 -10.60 9.02 -5.57
CA SER A 35 -11.87 9.02 -6.30
C SER A 35 -12.43 7.61 -6.43
N ARG A 36 -13.76 7.49 -6.48
CA ARG A 36 -14.46 6.22 -6.74
C ARG A 36 -15.06 6.27 -8.14
N ARG A 37 -14.88 5.22 -8.93
CA ARG A 37 -15.30 5.16 -10.34
C ARG A 37 -15.54 3.73 -10.83
N SER A 38 -16.41 3.59 -11.84
CA SER A 38 -16.51 2.38 -12.65
C SER A 38 -15.41 2.35 -13.70
N LEU A 39 -14.76 1.21 -13.88
CA LEU A 39 -13.69 0.97 -14.84
C LEU A 39 -14.02 -0.25 -15.70
N LYS A 40 -13.64 -0.21 -16.98
CA LYS A 40 -13.63 -1.43 -17.81
C LYS A 40 -12.70 -2.45 -17.18
N ASN A 41 -13.14 -3.71 -17.11
CA ASN A 41 -12.28 -4.75 -16.58
C ASN A 41 -11.06 -4.93 -17.49
N PHE A 42 -9.88 -4.79 -16.89
CA PHE A 42 -8.59 -4.89 -17.57
C PHE A 42 -7.75 -6.08 -17.04
N LEU A 43 -8.35 -6.92 -16.19
CA LEU A 43 -7.69 -8.11 -15.65
C LEU A 43 -7.83 -9.27 -16.64
N GLU A 44 -6.77 -10.07 -16.72
CA GLU A 44 -6.71 -11.24 -17.61
C GLU A 44 -6.52 -12.55 -16.85
N ASP A 45 -6.07 -12.48 -15.60
CA ASP A 45 -5.82 -13.65 -14.76
C ASP A 45 -7.13 -14.29 -14.26
N GLY A 46 -7.33 -15.57 -14.57
CA GLY A 46 -8.55 -16.31 -14.24
C GLY A 46 -8.93 -16.26 -12.75
N PRO A 47 -8.02 -16.61 -11.82
CA PRO A 47 -8.27 -16.47 -10.39
C PRO A 47 -8.61 -15.05 -9.93
N ALA A 48 -7.98 -14.01 -10.48
CA ALA A 48 -8.30 -12.62 -10.17
C ALA A 48 -9.70 -12.21 -10.69
N LEU A 49 -10.12 -12.79 -11.83
CA LEU A 49 -11.42 -12.53 -12.44
C LEU A 49 -12.61 -13.17 -11.71
N GLU A 50 -12.37 -14.12 -10.81
CA GLU A 50 -13.43 -14.88 -10.11
C GLU A 50 -14.37 -13.99 -9.28
N ALA A 51 -13.90 -12.83 -8.82
CA ALA A 51 -14.74 -11.87 -8.12
C ALA A 51 -15.84 -11.27 -9.02
N TYR A 52 -15.55 -11.12 -10.31
CA TYR A 52 -16.40 -10.44 -11.31
C TYR A 52 -17.13 -11.41 -12.25
N ARG A 53 -16.90 -12.71 -12.09
CA ARG A 53 -17.55 -13.75 -12.88
C ARG A 53 -19.02 -13.87 -12.48
N ARG A 54 -19.91 -13.70 -13.47
CA ARG A 54 -21.36 -13.90 -13.34
C ARG A 54 -21.73 -15.38 -13.46
N PRO A 55 -22.97 -15.77 -13.07
CA PRO A 55 -23.45 -17.15 -13.22
C PRO A 55 -23.49 -17.66 -14.67
N ASP A 56 -23.49 -16.75 -15.66
CA ASP A 56 -23.45 -17.07 -17.10
C ASP A 56 -22.02 -17.07 -17.67
N GLU A 57 -21.00 -17.06 -16.81
CA GLU A 57 -19.57 -17.05 -17.14
C GLU A 57 -19.06 -15.74 -17.78
N THR A 58 -19.91 -14.72 -17.90
CA THR A 58 -19.46 -13.40 -18.36
C THR A 58 -18.71 -12.65 -17.25
N ILE A 59 -17.80 -11.75 -17.65
CA ILE A 59 -16.98 -10.96 -16.73
C ILE A 59 -17.55 -9.54 -16.65
N ASP A 60 -17.85 -9.10 -15.43
CA ASP A 60 -18.28 -7.75 -15.14
C ASP A 60 -17.15 -6.72 -15.17
N ASP A 61 -17.53 -5.48 -15.47
CA ASP A 61 -16.71 -4.30 -15.26
C ASP A 61 -16.45 -4.08 -13.76
N ILE A 62 -15.40 -3.31 -13.44
CA ILE A 62 -15.01 -2.99 -12.07
C ILE A 62 -15.80 -1.76 -11.63
N GLU A 63 -16.97 -1.96 -11.00
CA GLU A 63 -17.92 -0.87 -10.72
C GLU A 63 -17.52 0.03 -9.54
N ASP A 64 -16.76 -0.50 -8.57
CA ASP A 64 -16.47 0.18 -7.31
C ASP A 64 -14.97 0.32 -7.03
N ALA A 65 -14.23 0.75 -8.06
CA ALA A 65 -12.81 1.01 -7.95
C ALA A 65 -12.52 2.36 -7.27
N PHE A 66 -11.61 2.33 -6.30
CA PHE A 66 -10.97 3.49 -5.69
C PHE A 66 -9.63 3.74 -6.38
N THR A 67 -9.51 4.91 -7.00
CA THR A 67 -8.22 5.40 -7.51
C THR A 67 -7.56 6.28 -6.46
N ILE A 68 -6.34 5.95 -6.09
CA ILE A 68 -5.55 6.69 -5.09
C ILE A 68 -4.29 7.19 -5.78
N GLY A 69 -4.24 8.47 -6.07
CA GLY A 69 -3.08 9.14 -6.66
C GLY A 69 -2.44 10.11 -5.69
N ALA A 70 -1.27 10.63 -6.04
CA ALA A 70 -0.71 11.82 -5.42
C ALA A 70 -0.59 12.91 -6.48
N LEU A 71 -0.85 14.18 -6.13
CA LEU A 71 -0.87 15.29 -7.09
C LEU A 71 0.41 15.45 -7.94
N ARG A 72 1.55 14.96 -7.46
CA ARG A 72 2.84 14.96 -8.15
C ARG A 72 3.44 13.56 -8.33
N GLY A 73 2.67 12.53 -7.98
CA GLY A 73 3.14 11.15 -8.05
C GLY A 73 3.13 10.65 -9.49
N GLY A 74 4.13 9.85 -9.84
CA GLY A 74 4.17 9.15 -11.14
C GLY A 74 3.18 8.00 -11.27
N TYR A 75 2.55 7.60 -10.15
CA TYR A 75 1.70 6.41 -10.08
C TYR A 75 0.33 6.69 -9.48
N THR A 76 -0.66 5.90 -9.92
CA THR A 76 -1.99 5.81 -9.30
C THR A 76 -2.30 4.36 -8.94
N LEU A 77 -2.75 4.15 -7.70
CA LEU A 77 -3.22 2.87 -7.21
C LEU A 77 -4.69 2.68 -7.57
N ILE A 78 -5.10 1.46 -7.90
CA ILE A 78 -6.49 1.08 -8.11
C ILE A 78 -6.82 -0.04 -7.13
N TRP A 79 -7.66 0.24 -6.13
CA TRP A 79 -8.18 -0.73 -5.19
C TRP A 79 -9.66 -0.99 -5.48
N ASP A 80 -10.08 -2.25 -5.55
CA ASP A 80 -11.47 -2.59 -5.87
C ASP A 80 -12.23 -3.13 -4.66
N ALA A 81 -13.44 -2.62 -4.46
CA ALA A 81 -14.34 -3.03 -3.39
C ALA A 81 -14.94 -4.43 -3.60
N THR A 82 -15.16 -4.85 -4.86
CA THR A 82 -15.79 -6.15 -5.16
C THR A 82 -14.86 -7.30 -4.77
N ALA A 83 -13.60 -7.21 -5.17
CA ALA A 83 -12.55 -8.16 -4.87
C ALA A 83 -11.82 -7.86 -3.55
N CYS A 84 -12.07 -6.71 -2.92
CA CYS A 84 -11.43 -6.23 -1.68
C CYS A 84 -9.89 -6.25 -1.75
N ARG A 85 -9.30 -5.78 -2.86
CA ARG A 85 -7.84 -5.84 -3.05
C ARG A 85 -7.33 -4.74 -3.96
N LEU A 86 -6.03 -4.47 -3.87
CA LEU A 86 -5.32 -3.73 -4.90
C LEU A 86 -5.40 -4.51 -6.23
N VAL A 87 -5.93 -3.90 -7.28
CA VAL A 87 -6.10 -4.50 -8.61
C VAL A 87 -5.14 -3.95 -9.66
N GLY A 88 -4.57 -2.77 -9.43
CA GLY A 88 -3.51 -2.27 -10.29
C GLY A 88 -2.73 -1.11 -9.72
N VAL A 89 -1.51 -0.92 -10.25
CA VAL A 89 -0.72 0.29 -10.10
C VAL A 89 -0.37 0.79 -11.50
N VAL A 90 -0.86 1.98 -11.83
CA VAL A 90 -0.74 2.58 -13.17
C VAL A 90 0.39 3.60 -13.18
N ASP A 91 1.27 3.50 -14.16
CA ASP A 91 2.26 4.53 -14.49
C ASP A 91 1.59 5.64 -15.32
N LEU A 92 1.51 6.84 -14.74
CA LEU A 92 0.89 7.99 -15.39
C LEU A 92 1.75 8.56 -16.53
N LYS A 93 3.07 8.38 -16.52
CA LYS A 93 3.98 8.84 -17.57
C LYS A 93 3.85 8.00 -18.85
N LEU A 94 3.66 6.69 -18.70
CA LEU A 94 3.44 5.78 -19.84
C LEU A 94 2.03 5.86 -20.43
N SER A 95 1.10 6.49 -19.70
CA SER A 95 -0.29 6.66 -20.10
C SER A 95 -0.52 7.89 -20.99
N GLU A 96 0.49 8.76 -21.15
CA GLU A 96 0.41 9.90 -22.06
C GLU A 96 0.68 9.45 -23.52
N PRO A 97 -0.21 9.75 -24.47
CA PRO A 97 0.04 9.47 -25.87
C PRO A 97 1.22 10.33 -26.34
N ASN A 98 2.31 9.68 -26.72
CA ASN A 98 3.49 10.34 -27.25
C ASN A 98 3.17 10.80 -28.68
N ASP A 99 2.79 12.08 -28.85
CA ASP A 99 2.39 12.66 -30.15
C ASP A 99 3.55 12.79 -31.18
N GLU A 100 4.78 12.41 -30.82
CA GLU A 100 5.94 12.40 -31.73
C GLU A 100 6.39 10.97 -32.10
N ALA A 101 5.59 10.29 -32.92
CA ALA A 101 6.01 9.05 -33.57
C ALA A 101 6.98 9.35 -34.74
N SER A 102 8.29 9.39 -34.46
CA SER A 102 9.32 9.24 -35.50
C SER A 102 9.29 7.82 -36.09
N PRO A 103 9.27 7.64 -37.43
CA PRO A 103 9.13 6.33 -38.03
C PRO A 103 10.52 5.70 -38.19
N ARG A 104 10.93 4.86 -37.22
CA ARG A 104 11.88 3.75 -37.40
C ARG A 104 12.19 3.13 -36.05
N SER A 105 11.41 2.12 -35.68
CA SER A 105 11.83 0.95 -34.91
C SER A 105 10.70 -0.07 -34.96
N ILE A 106 11.08 -1.34 -35.02
CA ILE A 106 10.26 -2.57 -35.05
C ILE A 106 9.07 -2.47 -34.07
N PRO A 107 7.87 -3.03 -34.34
CA PRO A 107 6.70 -2.86 -33.48
C PRO A 107 6.91 -3.64 -32.16
N ASN A 108 7.65 -3.03 -31.24
CA ASN A 108 7.69 -3.43 -29.84
C ASN A 108 6.27 -3.22 -29.31
N GLN A 109 5.68 -4.32 -28.84
CA GLN A 109 4.40 -4.38 -28.15
C GLN A 109 4.23 -3.15 -27.24
N PRO A 110 3.09 -2.45 -27.28
CA PRO A 110 2.87 -1.31 -26.40
C PRO A 110 3.09 -1.78 -24.96
N LYS A 111 4.01 -1.13 -24.24
CA LYS A 111 4.24 -1.42 -22.82
C LYS A 111 2.92 -1.18 -22.09
N SER A 112 2.46 -2.19 -21.36
CA SER A 112 1.29 -2.03 -20.49
C SER A 112 1.51 -0.83 -19.57
N PRO A 113 0.51 0.05 -19.38
CA PRO A 113 0.62 1.17 -18.44
C PRO A 113 0.59 0.69 -16.99
N TYR A 114 0.31 -0.59 -16.75
CA TYR A 114 0.24 -1.17 -15.41
C TYR A 114 1.59 -1.75 -15.01
N LEU A 115 2.18 -1.19 -13.96
CA LEU A 115 3.35 -1.74 -13.28
C LEU A 115 2.99 -3.00 -12.48
N LEU A 116 1.80 -2.98 -11.88
CA LEU A 116 1.22 -4.11 -11.16
C LEU A 116 -0.19 -4.34 -11.66
N LEU A 117 -0.54 -5.61 -11.87
CA LEU A 117 -1.89 -6.08 -12.10
C LEU A 117 -2.22 -7.16 -11.10
N ALA A 118 -3.48 -7.17 -10.66
CA ALA A 118 -4.00 -8.22 -9.82
C ALA A 118 -3.85 -9.60 -10.51
N GLU A 119 -3.15 -10.51 -9.86
CA GLU A 119 -2.99 -11.91 -10.28
C GLU A 119 -3.26 -12.85 -9.09
N GLY A 120 -3.71 -14.06 -9.37
CA GLY A 120 -3.98 -15.08 -8.35
C GLY A 120 -5.19 -14.74 -7.48
N TYR A 121 -5.38 -15.56 -6.45
CA TYR A 121 -6.43 -15.36 -5.44
C TYR A 121 -6.12 -14.17 -4.53
N HIS A 122 -7.13 -13.73 -3.77
CA HIS A 122 -6.97 -12.69 -2.77
C HIS A 122 -5.81 -13.01 -1.79
N PRO A 123 -4.97 -12.03 -1.38
CA PRO A 123 -3.76 -12.31 -0.59
C PRO A 123 -3.98 -13.14 0.67
N LEU A 124 -5.10 -12.95 1.35
CA LEU A 124 -5.47 -13.67 2.57
C LEU A 124 -6.07 -15.07 2.37
N THR A 125 -6.36 -15.55 1.15
CA THR A 125 -7.05 -16.84 0.91
C THR A 125 -6.37 -18.05 1.57
N GLY A 126 -5.05 -17.97 1.84
CA GLY A 126 -4.32 -19.03 2.55
C GLY A 126 -4.46 -19.02 4.08
N SER A 127 -5.01 -17.96 4.67
CA SER A 127 -5.10 -17.77 6.12
C SER A 127 -6.23 -18.60 6.74
N LEU A 128 -6.01 -19.13 7.95
CA LEU A 128 -7.09 -19.84 8.65
C LEU A 128 -8.22 -18.86 9.01
N GLY A 129 -9.43 -19.16 8.56
CA GLY A 129 -10.60 -18.29 8.70
C GLY A 129 -10.92 -17.46 7.46
N ALA A 130 -10.02 -17.42 6.45
CA ALA A 130 -10.34 -16.87 5.14
C ALA A 130 -11.12 -17.91 4.32
N PHE A 131 -12.36 -17.60 3.97
CA PHE A 131 -13.20 -18.43 3.10
C PHE A 131 -14.24 -17.59 2.38
N GLY A 132 -14.74 -18.09 1.26
CA GLY A 132 -15.71 -17.40 0.42
C GLY A 132 -15.13 -16.14 -0.25
N LYS A 133 -16.03 -15.36 -0.89
CA LYS A 133 -15.66 -14.06 -1.44
C LYS A 133 -15.57 -13.03 -0.28
N PRO A 134 -14.59 -12.11 -0.32
CA PRO A 134 -14.52 -11.05 0.66
C PRO A 134 -15.73 -10.11 0.53
N LEU A 135 -16.11 -9.48 1.63
CA LEU A 135 -17.28 -8.61 1.76
C LEU A 135 -16.86 -7.24 2.25
N TYR A 136 -16.83 -6.28 1.33
CA TYR A 136 -16.56 -4.88 1.62
C TYR A 136 -17.73 -4.23 2.36
N PHE A 137 -17.43 -3.43 3.38
CA PHE A 137 -18.46 -2.68 4.12
C PHE A 137 -18.18 -1.18 4.24
N GLY A 138 -16.98 -0.70 3.91
CA GLY A 138 -16.71 0.73 3.81
C GLY A 138 -15.24 1.08 3.93
N PHE A 139 -14.97 2.38 3.91
CA PHE A 139 -13.63 2.92 4.14
C PHE A 139 -13.70 4.11 5.09
N ARG A 140 -12.57 4.44 5.69
CA ARG A 140 -12.37 5.67 6.45
C ARG A 140 -11.05 6.33 6.06
N ILE A 141 -10.93 7.62 6.29
CA ILE A 141 -9.66 8.34 6.16
C ILE A 141 -9.01 8.43 7.53
N VAL A 142 -7.76 7.98 7.62
CA VAL A 142 -6.95 8.08 8.84
C VAL A 142 -5.61 8.67 8.45
N ASP A 143 -5.29 9.82 9.05
CA ASP A 143 -4.07 10.60 8.73
C ASP A 143 -3.96 10.94 7.23
N GLY A 144 -5.09 11.23 6.58
CA GLY A 144 -5.16 11.54 5.15
C GLY A 144 -5.09 10.33 4.22
N ILE A 145 -4.99 9.11 4.76
CA ILE A 145 -4.81 7.87 4.00
C ILE A 145 -6.10 7.02 4.03
N PRO A 146 -6.55 6.46 2.90
CA PRO A 146 -7.71 5.57 2.88
C PRO A 146 -7.40 4.22 3.54
N GLU A 147 -8.28 3.83 4.46
CA GLU A 147 -8.30 2.50 5.06
C GLU A 147 -9.63 1.81 4.72
N PHE A 148 -9.51 0.74 3.95
CA PHE A 148 -10.61 -0.10 3.49
C PHE A 148 -10.91 -1.18 4.52
N LEU A 149 -12.19 -1.43 4.72
CA LEU A 149 -12.67 -2.31 5.75
C LEU A 149 -13.55 -3.39 5.12
N TYR A 150 -13.17 -4.65 5.32
CA TYR A 150 -13.87 -5.80 4.76
C TYR A 150 -13.72 -7.04 5.63
N ASN A 151 -14.58 -8.02 5.40
CA ASN A 151 -14.42 -9.36 5.95
C ASN A 151 -13.97 -10.30 4.85
N HIS A 152 -13.06 -11.23 5.16
CA HIS A 152 -12.77 -12.38 4.30
C HIS A 152 -13.03 -13.64 5.14
N GLY A 153 -14.21 -14.22 4.96
CA GLY A 153 -14.72 -15.26 5.85
C GLY A 153 -14.88 -14.73 7.28
N ALA A 154 -14.16 -15.33 8.23
CA ALA A 154 -14.14 -14.93 9.63
C ALA A 154 -13.07 -13.87 9.95
N LEU A 155 -12.24 -13.48 8.98
CA LEU A 155 -11.20 -12.46 9.19
C LEU A 155 -11.79 -11.07 8.96
N GLN A 156 -11.72 -10.21 9.97
CA GLN A 156 -12.00 -8.79 9.82
C GLN A 156 -10.71 -8.05 9.48
N VAL A 157 -10.69 -7.38 8.34
CA VAL A 157 -9.49 -6.80 7.75
C VAL A 157 -9.63 -5.29 7.61
N GLU A 158 -8.59 -4.57 8.04
CA GLU A 158 -8.36 -3.16 7.75
C GLU A 158 -7.14 -3.07 6.81
N GLU A 159 -7.37 -2.69 5.56
CA GLU A 159 -6.33 -2.57 4.53
C GLU A 159 -6.07 -1.11 4.22
N ARG A 160 -4.80 -0.68 4.30
CA ARG A 160 -4.42 0.71 4.08
C ARG A 160 -3.36 0.80 2.99
N LEU A 161 -3.53 1.74 2.06
CA LEU A 161 -2.66 1.95 0.91
C LEU A 161 -2.26 3.42 0.83
N TRP A 162 -0.96 3.70 0.71
CA TRP A 162 -0.47 5.06 0.49
C TRP A 162 0.84 5.07 -0.26
N LEU A 163 1.14 6.27 -0.79
CA LEU A 163 2.36 6.55 -1.51
C LEU A 163 3.29 7.42 -0.67
N GLU A 164 4.58 7.09 -0.67
CA GLU A 164 5.69 7.84 -0.08
C GLU A 164 6.77 8.09 -1.13
N GLY A 165 7.81 8.85 -0.77
CA GLY A 165 8.98 9.09 -1.63
C GLY A 165 8.58 9.64 -3.01
N ASP A 166 7.86 10.76 -3.02
CA ASP A 166 7.33 11.40 -4.24
C ASP A 166 6.45 10.51 -5.13
N GLY A 167 5.84 9.48 -4.56
CA GLY A 167 4.95 8.57 -5.29
C GLY A 167 5.61 7.28 -5.74
N TYR A 168 6.91 7.11 -5.51
CA TYR A 168 7.69 5.95 -5.97
C TYR A 168 7.73 4.79 -4.97
N ILE A 169 7.28 5.02 -3.74
CA ILE A 169 7.20 3.97 -2.72
C ILE A 169 5.73 3.72 -2.42
N LEU A 170 5.26 2.49 -2.66
CA LEU A 170 3.94 2.07 -2.19
C LEU A 170 4.09 1.39 -0.82
N LYS A 171 3.29 1.85 0.13
CA LYS A 171 3.09 1.17 1.41
C LYS A 171 1.73 0.51 1.41
N HIS A 172 1.72 -0.78 1.71
CA HIS A 172 0.52 -1.61 1.77
C HIS A 172 0.43 -2.27 3.13
N ARG A 173 -0.54 -1.85 3.92
CA ARG A 173 -0.75 -2.38 5.25
C ARG A 173 -1.96 -3.28 5.31
N PHE A 174 -1.78 -4.44 5.90
CA PHE A 174 -2.88 -5.30 6.34
C PHE A 174 -2.95 -5.27 7.86
N THR A 175 -4.16 -5.12 8.39
CA THR A 175 -4.44 -5.33 9.81
C THR A 175 -5.61 -6.31 9.96
N VAL A 176 -5.42 -7.41 10.68
CA VAL A 176 -6.48 -8.38 10.97
C VAL A 176 -6.91 -8.21 12.42
N LYS A 177 -8.21 -8.03 12.69
CA LYS A 177 -8.65 -7.81 14.08
C LYS A 177 -8.65 -9.10 14.87
N ASP A 178 -8.08 -9.07 16.07
CA ASP A 178 -8.05 -10.16 17.05
C ASP A 178 -7.73 -11.55 16.45
N PRO A 179 -6.59 -11.70 15.73
CA PRO A 179 -6.29 -12.94 15.04
C PRO A 179 -6.05 -14.06 16.04
N LYS A 180 -6.75 -15.19 15.86
CA LYS A 180 -6.55 -16.38 16.69
C LYS A 180 -5.41 -17.27 16.21
N ASN A 181 -4.95 -17.05 14.98
CA ASN A 181 -3.94 -17.85 14.29
C ASN A 181 -3.02 -16.94 13.49
N ALA A 182 -1.87 -17.47 13.08
CA ALA A 182 -0.99 -16.78 12.15
C ALA A 182 -1.73 -16.40 10.86
N ILE A 183 -1.39 -15.23 10.33
CA ILE A 183 -1.92 -14.71 9.08
C ILE A 183 -0.96 -15.05 7.95
N LEU A 184 -1.49 -15.57 6.86
CA LEU A 184 -0.74 -15.91 5.65
C LEU A 184 -1.17 -14.98 4.52
N LEU A 185 -0.23 -14.15 4.07
CA LEU A 185 -0.39 -13.30 2.89
C LEU A 185 0.37 -13.93 1.72
N ARG A 186 -0.33 -14.22 0.63
CA ARG A 186 0.26 -14.80 -0.60
C ARG A 186 0.27 -13.76 -1.70
N PHE A 187 1.39 -13.63 -2.37
CA PHE A 187 1.56 -12.71 -3.48
C PHE A 187 1.98 -13.46 -4.75
N PRO A 188 1.59 -13.03 -5.94
CA PRO A 188 2.20 -13.54 -7.16
C PRO A 188 3.69 -13.16 -7.22
N GLU A 189 4.48 -13.89 -8.01
CA GLU A 189 5.94 -13.67 -8.12
C GLU A 189 6.26 -12.25 -8.63
N SER A 190 5.47 -11.77 -9.59
CA SER A 190 5.52 -10.41 -10.14
C SER A 190 5.46 -9.33 -9.06
N TRP A 191 4.58 -9.50 -8.06
CA TRP A 191 4.46 -8.57 -6.94
C TRP A 191 5.57 -8.76 -5.92
N LYS A 192 5.92 -10.01 -5.61
CA LYS A 192 6.93 -10.31 -4.59
C LYS A 192 8.29 -9.72 -4.97
N ALA A 193 8.62 -9.68 -6.26
CA ALA A 193 9.84 -9.08 -6.78
C ALA A 193 9.94 -7.55 -6.53
N LEU A 194 8.83 -6.87 -6.30
CA LEU A 194 8.79 -5.43 -5.99
C LEU A 194 8.75 -5.14 -4.49
N ILE A 195 8.41 -6.13 -3.65
CA ILE A 195 8.36 -5.98 -2.19
C ILE A 195 9.79 -6.00 -1.64
N THR A 196 10.28 -4.84 -1.24
CA THR A 196 11.63 -4.64 -0.70
C THR A 196 11.71 -4.88 0.80
N ASP A 197 10.60 -4.66 1.51
CA ASP A 197 10.56 -4.81 2.97
C ASP A 197 9.18 -5.24 3.48
N ALA A 198 9.17 -5.91 4.63
CA ALA A 198 7.97 -6.28 5.38
C ALA A 198 8.23 -6.03 6.87
N SER A 199 7.38 -5.23 7.51
CA SER A 199 7.58 -4.81 8.90
C SER A 199 7.49 -5.93 9.93
N ALA A 200 6.91 -7.08 9.55
CA ALA A 200 6.68 -8.23 10.40
C ALA A 200 6.50 -9.52 9.57
N GLY A 201 6.72 -10.66 10.21
CA GLY A 201 6.55 -11.99 9.65
C GLY A 201 7.76 -12.53 8.91
N THR A 202 7.64 -13.79 8.47
CA THR A 202 8.71 -14.53 7.79
C THR A 202 8.24 -15.00 6.42
N TRP A 203 9.07 -14.77 5.41
CA TRP A 203 8.81 -15.22 4.04
C TRP A 203 9.16 -16.70 3.86
N ASN A 204 8.29 -17.43 3.17
CA ASN A 204 8.55 -18.73 2.59
C ASN A 204 8.05 -18.74 1.14
N GLY A 205 8.98 -18.59 0.20
CA GLY A 205 8.67 -18.32 -1.21
C GLY A 205 7.81 -17.06 -1.33
N GLN A 206 6.63 -17.21 -1.93
CA GLN A 206 5.68 -16.12 -2.15
C GLN A 206 4.70 -15.88 -0.98
N THR A 207 4.84 -16.63 0.12
CA THR A 207 3.95 -16.51 1.28
C THR A 207 4.67 -15.81 2.43
N LEU A 208 4.08 -14.73 2.95
CA LEU A 208 4.47 -14.11 4.20
C LEU A 208 3.60 -14.67 5.34
N SER A 209 4.25 -15.22 6.36
CA SER A 209 3.61 -15.72 7.56
C SER A 209 3.83 -14.74 8.71
N VAL A 210 2.76 -14.13 9.22
CA VAL A 210 2.78 -13.18 10.34
C VAL A 210 2.24 -13.87 11.58
N SER A 211 3.00 -13.88 12.68
CA SER A 211 2.59 -14.56 13.91
C SER A 211 1.48 -13.78 14.64
N VAL A 212 0.80 -14.44 15.58
CA VAL A 212 -0.21 -13.78 16.43
C VAL A 212 0.44 -12.73 17.35
N GLU A 213 1.67 -13.01 17.80
CA GLU A 213 2.45 -12.18 18.73
C GLU A 213 2.95 -10.89 18.09
N ASP A 214 3.18 -10.90 16.76
CA ASP A 214 3.53 -9.70 15.98
C ASP A 214 2.35 -8.71 15.85
N THR A 215 1.26 -8.96 16.60
CA THR A 215 0.07 -8.13 16.77
C THR A 215 -0.46 -7.55 15.47
N ALA A 216 -0.81 -8.47 14.57
CA ALA A 216 -1.90 -8.33 13.62
C ALA A 216 -1.80 -7.22 12.56
N LYS A 217 -0.68 -6.50 12.51
CA LYS A 217 -0.40 -5.44 11.54
C LYS A 217 0.90 -5.75 10.83
N VAL A 218 0.85 -5.76 9.51
CA VAL A 218 2.03 -5.86 8.66
C VAL A 218 1.98 -4.76 7.62
N VAL A 219 3.10 -4.08 7.44
CA VAL A 219 3.30 -3.08 6.39
C VAL A 219 4.30 -3.66 5.40
N LEU A 220 3.90 -3.74 4.15
CA LEU A 220 4.73 -4.10 3.01
C LEU A 220 5.19 -2.82 2.32
N THR A 221 6.47 -2.77 1.97
CA THR A 221 7.05 -1.68 1.19
C THR A 221 7.36 -2.19 -0.21
N TYR A 222 6.85 -1.49 -1.21
CA TYR A 222 7.09 -1.76 -2.62
C TYR A 222 7.90 -0.61 -3.19
N ASP A 223 8.96 -0.94 -3.93
CA ASP A 223 9.68 0.02 -4.75
C ASP A 223 9.09 0.02 -6.15
N LEU A 224 8.47 1.15 -6.53
CA LEU A 224 7.82 1.35 -7.82
C LEU A 224 8.76 1.94 -8.87
N LEU A 225 9.98 2.36 -8.53
CA LEU A 225 10.90 2.93 -9.51
C LEU A 225 11.16 1.93 -10.66
N PRO A 226 11.16 2.36 -11.92
CA PRO A 226 11.61 1.51 -13.02
C PRO A 226 13.04 1.04 -12.77
N LYS A 227 13.37 -0.22 -13.07
CA LYS A 227 14.75 -0.74 -12.89
C LYS A 227 15.81 0.15 -13.55
N SER A 228 15.49 0.75 -14.70
CA SER A 228 16.38 1.67 -15.42
C SER A 228 16.71 2.96 -14.66
N GLU A 229 15.80 3.46 -13.82
CA GLU A 229 16.02 4.66 -13.00
C GLU A 229 16.69 4.33 -11.65
N ARG A 230 16.70 3.05 -11.26
CA ARG A 230 17.43 2.57 -10.06
C ARG A 230 18.94 2.50 -10.30
N GLU A 231 19.37 2.16 -11.52
CA GLU A 231 20.78 2.02 -11.87
C GLU A 231 21.49 3.38 -12.11
N GLU A 232 20.74 4.47 -12.31
CA GLU A 232 21.31 5.82 -12.46
C GLU A 232 21.42 6.59 -11.12
N ALA A 233 20.85 6.05 -10.04
CA ALA A 233 20.82 6.68 -8.71
C ALA A 233 21.89 6.14 -7.73
N ASP A 234 22.62 5.08 -8.13
CA ASP A 234 23.76 4.48 -7.42
C ASP A 234 25.11 4.90 -8.04
#